data_AF-A0A959EMG5-F1
#
_entry.id   AF-A0A959EMG5-F1
#
_cell.length_a   1.000
_cell.length_b   1.000
_cell.length_c   1.000
_cell.angle_alpha   90.00
_cell.angle_beta   90.00
_cell.angle_gamma   90.00
#
_symmetry.space_group_name_H-M   'P 1'
#
loop_
_entity.id
_entity.type
_entity.pdbx_description
1 polymer ?
#
loop_
_entity_poly.entity_id
_entity_poly.type
_entity_poly.pdbx_seq_one_letter_code
_entity_poly.pdbx_strand_id
1 'polypeptide(L)' 'MLRYLFVFIVFVHGLIHLLGFLKAFQLSEVSQLTQDISRPAGILWLVAMILFLATGGLFFS' A
#
# COMPACT_ATOMS: atom_id res chain seq x y z
N MET A 1 21.53 -10.02 -4.97
CA MET A 1 20.43 -10.76 -4.28
C MET A 1 19.67 -9.87 -3.31
N LEU A 2 20.34 -9.16 -2.38
CA LEU A 2 19.68 -8.28 -1.40
C LEU A 2 18.85 -7.13 -2.03
N ARG A 3 19.32 -6.55 -3.15
CA ARG A 3 18.57 -5.53 -3.92
C ARG A 3 17.17 -6.02 -4.31
N TYR A 4 17.07 -7.19 -4.92
CA TYR A 4 15.80 -7.76 -5.38
C TYR A 4 14.88 -8.14 -4.23
N LEU A 5 15.44 -8.68 -3.13
CA LEU A 5 14.66 -8.95 -1.92
C LEU A 5 14.08 -7.66 -1.34
N PHE A 6 14.88 -6.59 -1.28
CA PHE A 6 14.41 -5.28 -0.82
C PHE A 6 13.29 -4.74 -1.73
N VAL A 7 13.49 -4.76 -3.06
CA VAL A 7 12.46 -4.36 -4.03
C VAL A 7 11.17 -5.16 -3.80
N PHE A 8 11.28 -6.49 -3.68
CA PHE A 8 10.13 -7.36 -3.43
C PHE A 8 9.34 -6.96 -2.17
N ILE A 9 10.04 -6.74 -1.04
CA ILE A 9 9.40 -6.32 0.22
C ILE A 9 8.70 -4.96 0.05
N VAL A 10 9.36 -3.99 -0.58
CA VAL A 10 8.80 -2.65 -0.85
C VAL A 10 7.55 -2.73 -1.70
N PHE A 11 7.55 -3.53 -2.76
CA PHE A 11 6.38 -3.72 -3.63
C PHE A 11 5.22 -4.39 -2.89
N VAL A 12 5.48 -5.49 -2.19
CA VAL A 12 4.45 -6.22 -1.43
C VAL A 12 3.84 -5.32 -0.35
N HIS A 13 4.67 -4.60 0.40
CA HIS A 13 4.18 -3.66 1.41
C HIS A 13 3.37 -2.52 0.79
N GLY A 14 3.82 -1.94 -0.32
CA GLY A 14 3.08 -0.93 -1.07
C GLY A 14 1.69 -1.41 -1.44
N LEU A 15 1.57 -2.63 -1.99
CA LEU A 15 0.28 -3.22 -2.37
C LEU A 15 -0.66 -3.47 -1.18
N ILE A 16 -0.14 -3.75 0.02
CA ILE A 16 -0.97 -3.88 1.23
C ILE A 16 -1.69 -2.57 1.56
N HIS A 17 -1.10 -1.41 1.25
CA HIS A 17 -1.78 -0.12 1.45
C HIS A 17 -3.03 0.07 0.57
N LEU A 18 -3.21 -0.73 -0.48
CA LEU A 18 -4.47 -0.72 -1.23
C LEU A 18 -5.66 -1.14 -0.35
N LEU A 19 -5.45 -2.05 0.62
CA LEU A 19 -6.51 -2.56 1.49
C LEU A 19 -7.15 -1.46 2.34
N GLY A 20 -6.37 -0.51 2.87
CA GLY A 20 -6.94 0.59 3.65
C GLY A 20 -7.66 1.62 2.81
N PHE A 21 -7.24 1.85 1.56
CA PHE A 21 -8.02 2.65 0.61
C PHE A 21 -9.37 1.97 0.31
N LEU A 22 -9.37 0.68 -0.01
CA LEU A 22 -10.60 -0.09 -0.26
C LEU A 22 -11.54 -0.06 0.94
N LYS A 23 -11.01 -0.23 2.16
CA LYS A 23 -11.79 -0.14 3.41
C LYS A 23 -12.38 1.25 3.63
N ALA A 24 -11.56 2.31 3.55
CA ALA A 24 -11.98 3.68 3.84
C ALA A 24 -13.09 4.20 2.91
N PHE A 25 -13.12 3.69 1.67
CA PHE A 25 -14.12 4.04 0.67
C PHE A 25 -15.25 2.99 0.56
N GLN A 26 -15.25 1.97 1.42
CA GLN A 26 -16.27 0.90 1.45
C GLN A 26 -16.41 0.19 0.09
N LEU A 27 -15.30 0.03 -0.65
CA LEU A 27 -15.27 -0.61 -1.97
C LEU A 27 -15.23 -2.14 -1.88
N SER A 28 -14.76 -2.68 -0.76
CA SER A 28 -14.75 -4.11 -0.42
C SER A 28 -14.78 -4.25 1.10
N GLU A 29 -15.33 -5.36 1.58
CA GLU A 29 -15.09 -5.76 2.97
C GLU A 29 -13.63 -6.18 3.13
N VAL A 30 -12.96 -5.60 4.13
CA VAL A 30 -11.56 -5.88 4.46
C VAL A 30 -11.50 -6.21 5.96
N SER A 31 -11.74 -7.49 6.28
CA SER A 31 -11.84 -7.97 7.67
C SER A 31 -10.49 -8.02 8.41
N GLN A 32 -9.38 -8.02 7.68
CA GLN A 32 -8.02 -8.02 8.22
C GLN A 32 -7.64 -6.67 8.85
N LEU A 33 -8.28 -5.58 8.42
CA LEU A 33 -8.14 -4.27 9.04
C LEU A 33 -9.34 -4.10 9.97
N THR A 34 -9.13 -4.15 11.27
CA THR A 34 -10.23 -4.07 12.26
C THR A 34 -10.59 -2.63 12.61
N GLN A 35 -9.61 -1.71 12.59
CA GLN A 35 -9.83 -0.29 12.87
C GLN A 35 -10.58 0.40 11.72
N ASP A 36 -11.49 1.30 12.05
CA ASP A 36 -12.11 2.18 11.08
C ASP A 36 -11.07 3.13 10.48
N ILE A 37 -11.13 3.30 9.16
CA ILE A 37 -10.23 4.17 8.41
C ILE A 37 -11.07 5.28 7.83
N SER A 38 -10.77 6.52 8.23
CA SER A 38 -11.45 7.70 7.69
C SER A 38 -11.10 7.89 6.21
N ARG A 39 -11.97 8.56 5.44
CA ARG A 39 -11.72 8.84 4.01
C ARG A 39 -10.39 9.57 3.75
N PRO A 40 -10.01 10.63 4.52
CA PRO A 40 -8.70 11.26 4.35
C PRO A 40 -7.54 10.30 4.62
N ALA A 41 -7.65 9.44 5.64
CA ALA A 41 -6.64 8.42 5.90
C ALA A 41 -6.56 7.41 4.75
N GLY A 42 -7.69 6.99 4.17
CA GLY A 42 -7.71 6.15 2.97
C GLY A 42 -6.98 6.78 1.77
N ILE A 43 -7.10 8.10 1.57
CA ILE A 43 -6.33 8.82 0.54
C ILE A 43 -4.83 8.75 0.85
N LEU A 44 -4.43 8.96 2.10
CA LEU A 44 -3.03 8.84 2.51
C LEU A 44 -2.47 7.42 2.27
N TRP A 45 -3.27 6.38 2.49
CA TRP A 45 -2.91 5.00 2.16
C TRP A 45 -2.69 4.82 0.65
N LEU A 46 -3.57 5.38 -0.19
CA LEU A 46 -3.39 5.34 -1.65
C LEU A 46 -2.12 6.07 -2.10
N VAL A 47 -1.85 7.25 -1.52
CA VAL A 47 -0.61 8.00 -1.77
C VAL A 47 0.60 7.19 -1.34
N ALA A 48 0.55 6.54 -0.17
CA ALA A 48 1.62 5.66 0.30
C ALA A 48 1.87 4.50 -0.69
N MET A 49 0.82 3.80 -1.14
CA MET A 49 0.96 2.75 -2.16
C MET A 49 1.71 3.26 -3.40
N ILE A 50 1.30 4.41 -3.95
CA ILE A 50 1.94 5.01 -5.14
C ILE A 50 3.42 5.31 -4.88
N LEU A 51 3.74 5.91 -3.72
CA LEU A 51 5.12 6.21 -3.35
C LEU A 51 5.97 4.94 -3.20
N PHE A 52 5.46 3.89 -2.57
CA PHE A 52 6.17 2.60 -2.47
C PHE A 52 6.43 1.97 -3.84
N LEU A 53 5.45 1.97 -4.74
CA LEU A 53 5.64 1.46 -6.11
C LEU A 53 6.66 2.29 -6.90
N ALA A 54 6.60 3.62 -6.78
CA ALA A 54 7.56 4.52 -7.42
C ALA A 54 8.97 4.29 -6.89
N THR A 55 9.16 4.20 -5.56
CA THR A 55 10.45 3.89 -4.93
C THR A 55 10.96 2.52 -5.35
N GLY A 56 10.10 1.50 -5.36
CA GLY A 56 10.47 0.15 -5.81
C GLY A 56 10.92 0.13 -7.27
N GLY A 57 10.22 0.84 -8.16
CA GLY A 57 10.57 0.98 -9.57
C GLY A 57 11.90 1.69 -9.79
N LEU A 58 12.09 2.85 -9.13
CA LEU A 58 13.33 3.64 -9.20
C LEU A 58 14.53 2.88 -8.62
N PHE A 59 14.33 2.09 -7.57
CA PHE A 59 15.40 1.30 -6.97
C PHE A 59 15.69 0.00 -7.74
N PHE A 60 14.73 -0.49 -8.53
CA PHE A 60 14.91 -1.64 -9.42
C PHE A 60 15.67 -1.30 -10.70
N SER A 61 15.46 -0.09 -11.25
CA SER A 61 16.16 0.41 -12.45
C SER A 61 17.66 0.60 -12.25
#